data_AF-A0A7Y6MFD7-F1
#
_entry.id   AF-A0A7Y6MFD7-F1
#
_cell.length_a   1.000
_cell.length_b   1.000
_cell.length_c   1.000
_cell.angle_alpha   90.00
_cell.angle_beta   90.00
_cell.angle_gamma   90.00
#
_symmetry.space_group_name_H-M   'P 1'
#
loop_
_entity.id
_entity.type
_entity.pdbx_description
1 polymer ?
#
loop_
_entity_poly.entity_id
_entity_poly.type
_entity_poly.pdbx_seq_one_letter_code
_entity_poly.pdbx_strand_id
1 'polypeptide(L)'
;MRPIKQNGYHHGNLRRAVIDAALEAIAESGPAGWSLRELARRAGVSHAAPAHHFGDKTGLLTAVAAEGFGMFADALERAAGDALEVGVAYVRFAVGHRPYFEVMFRPELYRMDDPDLATARERAARVLVTSSGTLSPAPAQDRLTTIAAWSLVHGFAGLWLSGSLPEAAHEDPEALARSVIRLFSGMSSPG
;
A
#
# COMPACT_ATOMS: atom_id res chain seq x y z
N MET A 1 1.25 52.13 1.49
CA MET A 1 2.28 51.17 1.96
C MET A 1 1.62 50.32 3.03
N ARG A 2 1.43 49.00 2.95
CA ARG A 2 2.23 47.91 2.36
C ARG A 2 1.34 46.87 1.64
N PRO A 3 1.82 46.21 0.57
CA PRO A 3 1.14 45.03 0.03
C PRO A 3 1.35 43.83 0.96
N ILE A 4 0.28 43.06 1.20
CA ILE A 4 0.34 41.79 1.91
C ILE A 4 1.06 40.80 1.00
N LYS A 5 2.24 40.34 1.42
CA LYS A 5 3.03 39.34 0.72
C LYS A 5 2.20 38.06 0.58
N GLN A 6 1.94 37.67 -0.67
CA GLN A 6 1.45 36.34 -1.05
C GLN A 6 2.48 35.30 -0.56
N ASN A 7 2.17 34.63 0.54
CA ASN A 7 3.06 33.68 1.17
C ASN A 7 2.90 32.31 0.49
N GLY A 8 4.01 31.78 -0.03
CA GLY A 8 4.12 30.52 -0.76
C GLY A 8 3.87 29.26 0.07
N TYR A 9 2.63 29.04 0.49
CA TYR A 9 2.17 27.83 1.20
C TYR A 9 1.19 26.96 0.38
N HIS A 10 1.06 27.17 -0.94
CA HIS A 10 0.04 26.48 -1.74
C HIS A 10 0.50 25.19 -2.43
N HIS A 11 1.81 24.94 -2.61
CA HIS A 11 2.26 23.79 -3.40
C HIS A 11 2.09 22.44 -2.69
N GLY A 12 2.31 22.39 -1.37
CA GLY A 12 2.09 21.19 -0.56
C GLY A 12 0.60 20.88 -0.38
N ASN A 13 -0.22 21.91 -0.18
CA ASN A 13 -1.67 21.76 -0.01
C ASN A 13 -2.32 21.23 -1.30
N LEU A 14 -1.90 21.74 -2.47
CA LEU A 14 -2.48 21.29 -3.74
C LEU A 14 -2.14 19.83 -4.08
N ARG A 15 -0.85 19.45 -3.98
CA ARG A 15 -0.44 18.06 -4.24
C ARG A 15 -1.20 17.10 -3.32
N ARG A 16 -1.27 17.42 -2.03
CA ARG A 16 -1.98 16.63 -1.02
C ARG A 16 -3.47 16.55 -1.32
N ALA A 17 -4.14 17.68 -1.56
CA ALA A 17 -5.57 17.74 -1.86
C ALA A 17 -5.97 16.90 -3.09
N VAL A 18 -5.12 16.88 -4.13
CA VAL A 18 -5.38 16.05 -5.32
C VAL A 18 -5.18 14.57 -5.02
N ILE A 19 -4.19 14.20 -4.20
CA ILE A 19 -4.00 12.80 -3.75
C ILE A 19 -5.19 12.38 -2.87
N ASP A 20 -5.63 13.22 -1.94
CA ASP A 20 -6.78 12.93 -1.08
C ASP A 20 -8.05 12.69 -1.89
N ALA A 21 -8.35 13.58 -2.83
CA ALA A 21 -9.47 13.39 -3.76
C ALA A 21 -9.34 12.10 -4.60
N ALA A 22 -8.12 11.71 -4.97
CA ALA A 22 -7.87 10.46 -5.68
C ALA A 22 -8.16 9.24 -4.81
N LEU A 23 -7.73 9.26 -3.55
CA LEU A 23 -7.97 8.17 -2.58
C LEU A 23 -9.45 8.00 -2.29
N GLU A 24 -10.20 9.09 -2.14
CA GLU A 24 -11.66 9.08 -2.03
C GLU A 24 -12.30 8.46 -3.27
N ALA A 25 -11.90 8.90 -4.47
CA ALA A 25 -12.45 8.36 -5.72
C ALA A 25 -12.12 6.88 -5.94
N ILE A 26 -10.94 6.43 -5.50
CA ILE A 26 -10.55 5.01 -5.49
C ILE A 26 -11.43 4.23 -4.51
N ALA A 27 -11.68 4.75 -3.31
CA ALA A 27 -12.55 4.10 -2.34
C ALA A 27 -13.99 3.92 -2.87
N GLU A 28 -14.50 4.90 -3.63
CA GLU A 28 -15.85 4.87 -4.20
C GLU A 28 -15.99 3.96 -5.42
N SER A 29 -15.00 3.96 -6.32
CA SER A 29 -15.17 3.43 -7.69
C SER A 29 -13.95 2.70 -8.25
N GLY A 30 -12.94 2.48 -7.42
CA GLY A 30 -11.65 1.91 -7.80
C GLY A 30 -10.78 2.86 -8.63
N PRO A 31 -9.55 2.44 -8.97
CA PRO A 31 -8.56 3.30 -9.63
C PRO A 31 -8.91 3.64 -11.09
N ALA A 32 -9.83 2.91 -11.72
CA ALA A 32 -10.23 3.15 -13.11
C ALA A 32 -11.34 4.21 -13.25
N GLY A 33 -12.18 4.43 -12.21
CA GLY A 33 -13.49 5.09 -12.33
C GLY A 33 -13.51 6.62 -12.47
N TRP A 34 -12.36 7.30 -12.50
CA TRP A 34 -12.30 8.76 -12.42
C TRP A 34 -11.31 9.38 -13.42
N SER A 35 -11.47 10.69 -13.64
CA SER A 35 -10.60 11.53 -14.49
C SER A 35 -9.89 12.61 -13.67
N LEU A 36 -8.73 13.10 -14.14
CA LEU A 36 -8.02 14.20 -13.48
C LEU A 36 -8.86 15.48 -13.35
N ARG A 37 -9.74 15.74 -14.33
CA ARG A 37 -10.62 16.92 -14.31
C ARG A 37 -11.65 16.83 -13.19
N GLU A 38 -12.20 15.63 -12.99
CA GLU A 38 -13.13 15.37 -11.88
C GLU A 38 -12.42 15.50 -10.53
N LEU A 39 -11.20 14.97 -10.41
CA LEU A 39 -10.40 15.16 -9.18
C LEU A 39 -10.06 16.62 -8.89
N ALA A 40 -9.72 17.42 -9.92
CA ALA A 40 -9.49 18.85 -9.75
C ALA A 40 -10.73 19.55 -9.15
N ARG A 41 -11.92 19.21 -9.66
CA ARG A 41 -13.19 19.73 -9.18
C ARG A 41 -13.46 19.33 -7.73
N ARG A 42 -13.24 18.06 -7.38
CA ARG A 42 -13.40 17.54 -6.01
C ARG A 42 -12.44 18.22 -5.03
N ALA A 43 -11.18 18.37 -5.42
CA ALA A 43 -10.15 19.02 -4.62
C ALA A 43 -10.28 20.55 -4.53
N GLY A 44 -11.24 21.17 -5.25
CA GLY A 44 -11.42 22.62 -5.25
C GLY A 44 -10.27 23.40 -5.90
N VAL A 45 -9.54 22.78 -6.82
CA VAL A 45 -8.37 23.37 -7.50
C VAL A 45 -8.65 23.63 -8.98
N SER A 46 -7.77 24.39 -9.65
CA SER A 46 -7.92 24.65 -11.07
C SER A 46 -7.77 23.36 -11.89
N HIS A 47 -8.48 23.28 -13.02
CA HIS A 47 -8.44 22.10 -13.89
C HIS A 47 -7.05 21.74 -14.42
N ALA A 48 -6.16 22.73 -14.58
CA ALA A 48 -4.80 22.51 -15.05
C ALA A 48 -3.87 21.97 -13.94
N ALA A 49 -4.24 22.10 -12.67
CA ALA A 49 -3.32 21.82 -11.57
C ALA A 49 -2.90 20.34 -11.47
N PRO A 50 -3.78 19.33 -11.57
CA PRO A 50 -3.34 17.94 -11.52
C PRO A 50 -2.40 17.58 -12.68
N ALA A 51 -2.70 18.04 -13.90
CA ALA A 51 -1.83 17.81 -15.05
C ALA A 51 -0.47 18.48 -14.89
N HIS A 52 -0.41 19.67 -14.29
CA HIS A 52 0.85 20.35 -14.03
C HIS A 52 1.71 19.62 -12.98
N HIS A 53 1.10 19.08 -11.93
CA HIS A 53 1.82 18.43 -10.83
C HIS A 53 2.16 16.96 -11.08
N PHE A 54 1.31 16.24 -11.81
CA PHE A 54 1.42 14.79 -11.98
C PHE A 54 1.59 14.38 -13.45
N GLY A 55 1.49 15.32 -14.40
CA GLY A 55 1.46 15.04 -15.84
C GLY A 55 0.13 14.45 -16.29
N ASP A 56 -0.14 13.22 -15.85
CA ASP A 56 -1.32 12.44 -16.22
C ASP A 56 -1.82 11.57 -15.07
N LYS A 57 -2.88 10.79 -15.34
CA LYS A 57 -3.47 9.86 -14.37
C LYS A 57 -2.44 8.85 -13.87
N THR A 58 -1.58 8.35 -14.76
CA THR A 58 -0.50 7.41 -14.41
C THR A 58 0.47 8.05 -13.42
N GLY A 59 0.84 9.31 -13.60
CA GLY A 59 1.73 10.00 -12.66
C GLY A 59 1.10 10.28 -11.30
N LEU A 60 -0.21 10.54 -11.26
CA LEU A 60 -0.94 10.63 -9.99
C LEU A 60 -0.97 9.27 -9.28
N LEU A 61 -1.24 8.19 -10.01
CA LEU A 61 -1.22 6.83 -9.46
C LEU A 61 0.20 6.38 -9.05
N THR A 62 1.25 6.83 -9.75
CA THR A 62 2.64 6.67 -9.30
C THR A 62 2.87 7.32 -7.95
N ALA A 63 2.43 8.57 -7.78
CA ALA A 63 2.57 9.30 -6.51
C ALA A 63 1.79 8.61 -5.37
N VAL A 64 0.58 8.13 -5.65
CA VAL A 64 -0.22 7.33 -4.70
C VAL A 64 0.50 6.03 -4.33
N ALA A 65 1.03 5.30 -5.31
CA ALA A 65 1.76 4.06 -5.06
C ALA A 65 3.04 4.30 -4.24
N ALA A 66 3.82 5.33 -4.57
CA ALA A 66 5.04 5.68 -3.84
C ALA A 66 4.75 6.03 -2.38
N GLU A 67 3.73 6.86 -2.13
CA GLU A 67 3.29 7.20 -0.79
C GLU A 67 2.78 5.96 -0.02
N GLY A 68 1.96 5.12 -0.67
CA GLY A 68 1.46 3.88 -0.10
C GLY A 68 2.58 2.91 0.28
N PHE A 69 3.55 2.67 -0.60
CA PHE A 69 4.71 1.83 -0.28
C PHE A 69 5.59 2.43 0.82
N GLY A 70 5.70 3.75 0.91
CA GLY A 70 6.40 4.42 2.00
C GLY A 70 5.76 4.15 3.36
N MET A 71 4.45 4.39 3.47
CA MET A 71 3.67 4.12 4.69
C MET A 71 3.66 2.63 5.04
N PHE A 72 3.59 1.77 4.02
CA PHE A 72 3.64 0.34 4.18
C PHE A 72 4.99 -0.12 4.72
N ALA A 73 6.09 0.37 4.17
CA ALA A 73 7.43 0.12 4.68
C ALA A 73 7.57 0.58 6.14
N ASP A 74 7.08 1.78 6.49
CA ASP A 74 7.07 2.27 7.88
C ASP A 74 6.33 1.29 8.81
N ALA A 75 5.19 0.74 8.36
CA ALA A 75 4.39 -0.20 9.14
C ALA A 75 5.10 -1.54 9.34
N LEU A 76 5.73 -2.08 8.28
CA LEU A 76 6.47 -3.34 8.38
C LEU A 76 7.73 -3.19 9.25
N GLU A 77 8.46 -2.08 9.12
CA GLU A 77 9.67 -1.82 9.90
C GLU A 77 9.38 -1.74 11.41
N ARG A 78 8.24 -1.17 11.81
CA ARG A 78 7.80 -1.17 13.22
C ARG A 78 7.54 -2.56 13.79
N ALA A 79 7.20 -3.52 12.94
CA ALA A 79 6.94 -4.91 13.31
C ALA A 79 8.14 -5.83 13.07
N ALA A 80 9.25 -5.30 12.56
CA ALA A 80 10.43 -6.08 12.21
C ALA A 80 11.00 -6.81 13.43
N GLY A 81 11.59 -8.00 13.19
CA GLY A 81 12.12 -8.88 14.24
C GLY A 81 11.16 -10.01 14.63
N ASP A 82 9.88 -9.93 14.24
CA ASP A 82 8.93 -11.02 14.35
C ASP A 82 8.16 -11.19 13.03
N ALA A 83 8.39 -12.30 12.33
CA ALA A 83 7.73 -12.59 11.05
C ALA A 83 6.20 -12.66 11.16
N LEU A 84 5.67 -13.09 12.31
CA LEU A 84 4.23 -13.11 12.56
C LEU A 84 3.69 -11.67 12.65
N GLU A 85 4.35 -10.79 13.40
CA GLU A 85 3.93 -9.39 13.52
C GLU A 85 4.08 -8.63 12.20
N VAL A 86 5.10 -8.93 11.39
CA VAL A 86 5.22 -8.38 10.03
C VAL A 86 4.05 -8.81 9.15
N GLY A 87 3.64 -10.07 9.22
CA GLY A 87 2.45 -10.56 8.52
C GLY A 87 1.15 -9.91 9.00
N VAL A 88 1.00 -9.67 10.31
CA VAL A 88 -0.17 -8.96 10.87
C VAL A 88 -0.16 -7.48 10.47
N ALA A 89 0.99 -6.82 10.51
CA ALA A 89 1.15 -5.43 10.06
C ALA A 89 0.82 -5.28 8.57
N TYR A 90 1.14 -6.29 7.76
CA TYR A 90 0.74 -6.35 6.36
C TYR A 90 -0.78 -6.23 6.20
N VAL A 91 -1.52 -7.10 6.90
CA VAL A 91 -2.98 -7.16 6.85
C VAL A 91 -3.59 -5.88 7.41
N ARG A 92 -3.12 -5.40 8.57
CA ARG A 92 -3.55 -4.13 9.16
C ARG A 92 -3.42 -2.97 8.17
N PHE A 93 -2.29 -2.89 7.45
CA PHE A 93 -2.09 -1.86 6.45
C PHE A 93 -3.10 -1.99 5.30
N ALA A 94 -3.27 -3.20 4.75
CA ALA A 94 -4.19 -3.46 3.66
C ALA A 94 -5.63 -3.04 4.00
N VAL A 95 -6.09 -3.38 5.21
CA VAL A 95 -7.43 -3.03 5.71
C VAL A 95 -7.56 -1.53 6.00
N GLY A 96 -6.60 -0.94 6.71
CA GLY A 96 -6.67 0.47 7.13
C GLY A 96 -6.39 1.48 6.01
N HIS A 97 -5.70 1.07 4.94
CA HIS A 97 -5.26 1.92 3.84
C HIS A 97 -5.69 1.36 2.47
N ARG A 98 -6.90 0.80 2.42
CA ARG A 98 -7.44 0.11 1.25
C ARG A 98 -7.22 0.83 -0.10
N PRO A 99 -7.50 2.15 -0.24
CA PRO A 99 -7.30 2.83 -1.53
C PRO A 99 -5.84 2.83 -2.01
N TYR A 100 -4.87 2.92 -1.09
CA TYR A 100 -3.46 2.77 -1.44
C TYR A 100 -3.17 1.33 -1.86
N PHE A 101 -3.63 0.37 -1.07
CA PHE A 101 -3.37 -1.06 -1.30
C PHE A 101 -3.92 -1.55 -2.65
N GLU A 102 -5.10 -1.05 -3.06
CA GLU A 102 -5.70 -1.34 -4.37
C GLU A 102 -4.87 -0.83 -5.55
N VAL A 103 -4.03 0.19 -5.35
CA VAL A 103 -3.12 0.71 -6.38
C VAL A 103 -1.77 0.00 -6.33
N MET A 104 -1.16 -0.10 -5.15
CA MET A 104 0.25 -0.53 -4.96
C MET A 104 0.62 -1.87 -5.60
N PHE A 105 -0.31 -2.82 -5.67
CA PHE A 105 -0.03 -4.17 -6.18
C PHE A 105 -0.54 -4.37 -7.62
N ARG A 106 -0.76 -3.28 -8.36
CA ARG A 106 -1.20 -3.24 -9.75
C ARG A 106 -0.23 -2.43 -10.62
N PRO A 107 0.94 -3.01 -10.97
CA PRO A 107 2.01 -2.30 -11.66
C PRO A 107 1.60 -1.73 -13.02
N GLU A 108 0.52 -2.20 -13.62
CA GLU A 108 -0.05 -1.66 -14.85
C GLU A 108 -0.66 -0.25 -14.69
N LEU A 109 -0.87 0.22 -13.46
CA LEU A 109 -1.50 1.52 -13.16
C LEU A 109 -0.53 2.70 -13.05
N TYR A 110 0.76 2.44 -12.90
CA TYR A 110 1.75 3.46 -12.57
C TYR A 110 3.11 3.20 -13.24
N ARG A 111 3.99 4.21 -13.18
CA ARG A 111 5.35 4.13 -13.72
C ARG A 111 6.27 3.41 -12.74
N MET A 112 6.68 2.20 -13.10
CA MET A 112 7.54 1.32 -12.28
C MET A 112 8.97 1.84 -12.09
N ASP A 113 9.44 2.67 -13.01
CA ASP A 113 10.78 3.24 -13.08
C ASP A 113 10.91 4.58 -12.32
N ASP A 114 9.83 5.04 -11.69
CA ASP A 114 9.87 6.21 -10.82
C ASP A 114 10.79 5.97 -9.60
N PRO A 115 11.76 6.86 -9.33
CA PRO A 115 12.80 6.63 -8.32
C PRO A 115 12.26 6.62 -6.88
N ASP A 116 11.24 7.44 -6.59
CA ASP A 116 10.65 7.51 -5.25
C ASP A 116 9.86 6.22 -4.98
N LEU A 117 9.10 5.76 -5.99
CA LEU A 117 8.43 4.47 -5.93
C LEU A 117 9.42 3.31 -5.77
N ALA A 118 10.49 3.27 -6.58
CA ALA A 118 11.50 2.21 -6.52
C ALA A 118 12.12 2.12 -5.12
N THR A 119 12.51 3.27 -4.56
CA THR A 119 13.06 3.38 -3.20
C THR A 119 12.08 2.86 -2.15
N ALA A 120 10.83 3.28 -2.20
CA ALA A 120 9.81 2.86 -1.23
C ALA A 120 9.52 1.35 -1.31
N ARG A 121 9.48 0.79 -2.53
CA ARG A 121 9.28 -0.64 -2.77
C ARG A 121 10.45 -1.49 -2.29
N GLU A 122 11.67 -1.08 -2.58
CA GLU A 122 12.88 -1.78 -2.13
C GLU A 122 12.90 -1.86 -0.60
N ARG A 123 12.56 -0.75 0.07
CA ARG A 123 12.49 -0.69 1.52
C ARG A 123 11.46 -1.68 2.10
N ALA A 124 10.25 -1.73 1.55
CA ALA A 124 9.24 -2.71 1.96
C ALA A 124 9.67 -4.15 1.67
N ALA A 125 10.22 -4.41 0.48
CA ALA A 125 10.68 -5.73 0.05
C ALA A 125 11.79 -6.26 0.96
N ARG A 126 12.73 -5.40 1.37
CA ARG A 126 13.80 -5.75 2.31
C ARG A 126 13.24 -6.29 3.63
N VAL A 127 12.24 -5.63 4.21
CA VAL A 127 11.63 -6.10 5.46
C VAL A 127 10.96 -7.46 5.27
N LEU A 128 10.22 -7.64 4.16
CA LEU A 128 9.57 -8.92 3.86
C LEU A 128 10.59 -10.05 3.73
N VAL A 129 11.69 -9.85 2.98
CA VAL A 129 12.76 -10.83 2.79
C VAL A 129 13.50 -11.13 4.10
N THR A 130 13.87 -10.12 4.88
CA THR A 130 14.58 -10.33 6.15
C THR A 130 13.71 -11.06 7.16
N SER A 131 12.42 -10.72 7.22
CA SER A 131 11.49 -11.32 8.19
C SER A 131 11.14 -12.76 7.81
N SER A 132 10.90 -13.06 6.54
CA SER A 132 10.66 -14.44 6.08
C SER A 132 11.88 -15.34 6.24
N GLY A 133 13.11 -14.80 6.13
CA GLY A 133 14.34 -15.55 6.40
C GLY A 133 14.44 -16.06 7.84
N THR A 134 13.70 -15.50 8.79
CA THR A 134 13.64 -16.03 10.17
C THR A 134 12.78 -17.29 10.30
N LEU A 135 11.98 -17.61 9.28
CA LEU A 135 11.08 -18.79 9.26
C LEU A 135 11.78 -20.06 8.76
N SER A 136 13.02 -19.96 8.25
CA SER A 136 13.73 -21.06 7.60
C SER A 136 15.24 -20.99 7.87
N PRO A 137 15.91 -22.12 8.12
CA PRO A 137 17.36 -22.15 8.33
C PRO A 137 18.21 -22.24 7.04
N ALA A 138 17.60 -22.37 5.84
CA ALA A 138 18.33 -22.69 4.59
C ALA A 138 18.16 -21.64 3.46
N PRO A 139 19.25 -21.16 2.80
CA PRO A 139 19.21 -20.07 1.80
C PRO A 139 18.32 -20.29 0.56
N ALA A 140 18.28 -21.50 0.01
CA ALA A 140 17.41 -21.80 -1.13
C ALA A 140 15.93 -21.80 -0.73
N GLN A 141 15.68 -22.14 0.53
CA GLN A 141 14.38 -22.15 1.15
C GLN A 141 13.96 -20.71 1.47
N ASP A 142 14.88 -19.79 1.78
CA ASP A 142 14.57 -18.37 2.02
C ASP A 142 13.79 -17.71 0.88
N ARG A 143 14.14 -17.98 -0.39
CA ARG A 143 13.38 -17.42 -1.53
C ARG A 143 11.97 -17.99 -1.63
N LEU A 144 11.84 -19.32 -1.53
CA LEU A 144 10.53 -19.99 -1.60
C LEU A 144 9.67 -19.64 -0.38
N THR A 145 10.26 -19.60 0.82
CA THR A 145 9.65 -19.17 2.08
C THR A 145 9.18 -17.72 2.00
N THR A 146 9.98 -16.82 1.41
CA THR A 146 9.56 -15.43 1.17
C THR A 146 8.35 -15.37 0.24
N ILE A 147 8.37 -16.10 -0.87
CA ILE A 147 7.24 -16.14 -1.82
C ILE A 147 6.00 -16.74 -1.15
N ALA A 148 6.15 -17.84 -0.42
CA ALA A 148 5.05 -18.52 0.26
C ALA A 148 4.44 -17.65 1.36
N ALA A 149 5.27 -17.06 2.23
CA ALA A 149 4.82 -16.15 3.28
C ALA A 149 4.12 -14.92 2.69
N TRP A 150 4.70 -14.31 1.65
CA TRP A 150 4.06 -13.17 0.97
C TRP A 150 2.74 -13.56 0.31
N SER A 151 2.70 -14.71 -0.37
CA SER A 151 1.48 -15.21 -1.02
C SER A 151 0.37 -15.46 0.00
N LEU A 152 0.70 -16.02 1.17
CA LEU A 152 -0.25 -16.26 2.24
C LEU A 152 -0.87 -14.96 2.75
N VAL A 153 -0.04 -13.98 3.15
CA VAL A 153 -0.56 -12.73 3.74
C VAL A 153 -1.22 -11.83 2.70
N HIS A 154 -0.68 -11.78 1.47
CA HIS A 154 -1.28 -11.01 0.38
C HIS A 154 -2.60 -11.64 -0.08
N GLY A 155 -2.64 -12.97 -0.22
CA GLY A 155 -3.86 -13.70 -0.55
C GLY A 155 -4.94 -13.53 0.51
N PHE A 156 -4.58 -13.64 1.79
CA PHE A 156 -5.51 -13.37 2.91
C PHE A 156 -6.06 -11.94 2.86
N ALA A 157 -5.19 -10.93 2.73
CA ALA A 157 -5.60 -9.53 2.63
C ALA A 157 -6.51 -9.29 1.43
N GLY A 158 -6.20 -9.89 0.27
CA GLY A 158 -7.03 -9.80 -0.92
C GLY A 158 -8.43 -10.37 -0.70
N LEU A 159 -8.53 -11.59 -0.14
CA LEU A 159 -9.80 -12.25 0.18
C LEU A 159 -10.64 -11.44 1.19
N TRP A 160 -9.97 -10.83 2.17
CA TRP A 160 -10.60 -9.94 3.15
C TRP A 160 -11.19 -8.70 2.47
N LEU A 161 -10.39 -8.00 1.68
CA LEU A 161 -10.79 -6.74 1.03
C LEU A 161 -11.89 -6.94 -0.01
N SER A 162 -11.94 -8.12 -0.67
CA SER A 162 -12.99 -8.46 -1.62
C SER A 162 -14.28 -8.95 -0.96
N GLY A 163 -14.31 -9.13 0.38
CA GLY A 163 -15.44 -9.72 1.09
C GLY A 163 -15.70 -11.18 0.70
N SER A 164 -14.67 -11.89 0.21
CA SER A 164 -14.80 -13.28 -0.26
C SER A 164 -14.61 -14.32 0.85
N LEU A 165 -14.28 -13.87 2.07
CA LEU A 165 -14.26 -14.74 3.24
C LEU A 165 -15.70 -15.03 3.72
N PRO A 166 -16.00 -16.24 4.22
CA PRO A 166 -17.32 -16.57 4.77
C PRO A 166 -17.75 -15.60 5.87
N GLU A 167 -19.07 -15.41 6.04
CA GLU A 167 -19.69 -14.52 7.04
C GLU A 167 -19.26 -14.85 8.49
N ALA A 168 -18.85 -16.09 8.78
CA ALA A 168 -18.25 -16.47 10.07
C ALA A 168 -16.88 -15.80 10.36
N ALA A 169 -16.30 -15.08 9.39
CA ALA A 169 -15.04 -14.35 9.50
C ALA A 169 -15.22 -12.86 9.86
N HIS A 170 -16.39 -12.42 10.36
CA HIS A 170 -16.62 -11.08 10.94
C HIS A 170 -15.84 -10.82 12.25
N GLU A 171 -14.67 -11.43 12.39
CA GLU A 171 -13.73 -11.26 13.49
C GLU A 171 -12.84 -10.02 13.26
N ASP A 172 -11.92 -9.77 14.19
CA ASP A 172 -10.82 -8.84 13.97
C ASP A 172 -9.89 -9.40 12.87
N PRO A 173 -9.66 -8.67 11.75
CA PRO A 173 -8.79 -9.13 10.66
C PRO A 173 -7.38 -9.48 11.13
N GLU A 174 -6.88 -8.79 12.15
CA GLU A 174 -5.54 -9.05 12.68
C GLU A 174 -5.48 -10.35 13.47
N ALA A 175 -6.51 -10.63 14.28
CA ALA A 175 -6.64 -11.88 15.02
C ALA A 175 -6.77 -13.09 14.08
N LEU A 176 -7.58 -12.95 13.03
CA LEU A 176 -7.75 -14.01 12.04
C LEU A 176 -6.47 -14.22 11.22
N ALA A 177 -5.81 -13.14 10.78
CA ALA A 177 -4.51 -13.21 10.10
C ALA A 177 -3.48 -13.94 10.95
N ARG A 178 -3.40 -13.61 12.24
CA ARG A 178 -2.49 -14.27 13.19
C ARG A 178 -2.75 -15.76 13.29
N SER A 179 -4.01 -16.18 13.31
CA SER A 179 -4.42 -17.58 13.36
C SER A 179 -4.06 -18.33 12.07
N VAL A 180 -4.33 -17.72 10.91
CA VAL A 180 -3.95 -18.26 9.60
C VAL A 180 -2.43 -18.40 9.47
N ILE A 181 -1.66 -17.37 9.81
CA ILE A 181 -0.20 -17.42 9.73
C ILE A 181 0.34 -18.55 10.61
N ARG A 182 -0.11 -18.66 11.86
CA ARG A 182 0.32 -19.73 12.78
C ARG A 182 0.02 -21.13 12.25
N LEU A 183 -1.16 -21.34 11.67
CA LEU A 183 -1.56 -22.62 11.09
C LEU A 183 -0.57 -23.05 9.99
N PHE A 184 -0.21 -22.15 9.08
CA PHE A 184 0.68 -22.47 7.96
C PHE A 184 2.17 -22.49 8.33
N SER A 185 2.60 -21.71 9.32
CA SER A 185 3.95 -21.81 9.87
C SER A 185 4.17 -23.14 10.60
N GLY A 186 3.17 -23.64 11.34
CA GLY A 186 3.26 -24.92 12.05
C GLY A 186 3.26 -26.15 11.14
N MET A 187 2.60 -26.08 9.98
CA MET A 187 2.67 -27.14 8.95
C MET A 187 4.02 -27.20 8.23
N SER A 188 4.84 -26.14 8.33
CA SER A 188 6.12 -26.02 7.62
C SER A 188 7.32 -26.49 8.44
N SER A 189 7.13 -26.85 9.71
CA SER A 189 8.17 -27.49 10.53
C SER A 189 8.28 -28.97 10.17
N PRO A 190 9.44 -29.47 9.71
CA PRO A 190 9.63 -30.90 9.55
C PRO A 190 9.59 -31.56 10.94
N GLY A 191 8.83 -32.65 11.05
CA GLY A 191 8.89 -33.56 12.20
C GLY A 191 10.21 -34.32 12.27
#